data_AF-A0A9W7D6C0-F1
#
_entry.id   AF-A0A9W7D6C0-F1
#
_cell.length_a   1.000
_cell.length_b   1.000
_cell.length_c   1.000
_cell.angle_alpha   90.00
_cell.angle_beta   90.00
_cell.angle_gamma   90.00
#
_symmetry.space_group_name_H-M   'P 1'
#
loop_
_entity.id
_entity.type
_entity.pdbx_description
1 polymer ?
#
loop_
_entity_poly.entity_id
_entity_poly.type
_entity_poly.pdbx_seq_one_letter_code
_entity_poly.pdbx_strand_id
1 'polypeptide(L)'
;MDVAVMKPFKDYVRYFAYHIDHDFPQKPHEKRVLISRVVAEAWDSISAATICKGFAKCGILPTGPRDEHDRFRVPEVVDEEAPVLEDS
;
A
#
# COMPACT_ATOMS: atom_id res chain seq x y z
N MET A 1 -3.82 -2.19 9.00
CA MET A 1 -4.36 -1.39 7.88
C MET A 1 -5.79 -1.01 8.20
N ASP A 2 -6.15 0.26 8.12
CA ASP A 2 -7.46 0.76 8.56
C ASP A 2 -8.61 0.14 7.74
N VAL A 3 -9.67 -0.27 8.44
CA VAL A 3 -10.89 -0.88 7.89
C VAL A 3 -11.51 -0.02 6.78
N ALA A 4 -11.40 1.31 6.89
CA ALA A 4 -11.95 2.23 5.89
C ALA A 4 -11.28 2.14 4.52
N VAL A 5 -9.97 1.85 4.48
CA VAL A 5 -9.23 1.60 3.23
C VAL A 5 -9.37 0.12 2.81
N MET A 6 -9.69 -0.77 3.75
CA MET A 6 -9.79 -2.21 3.47
C MET A 6 -11.00 -2.62 2.68
N LYS A 7 -12.13 -1.93 2.81
CA LYS A 7 -13.28 -2.20 1.95
C LYS A 7 -12.97 -1.93 0.47
N PRO A 8 -12.57 -0.71 0.05
CA PRO A 8 -12.26 -0.44 -1.35
C PRO A 8 -11.11 -1.32 -1.85
N PHE A 9 -10.08 -1.56 -1.04
CA PHE A 9 -9.01 -2.49 -1.40
C PHE A 9 -9.53 -3.90 -1.73
N LYS A 10 -10.36 -4.49 -0.85
CA LYS A 10 -10.93 -5.82 -1.09
C LYS A 10 -11.81 -5.87 -2.35
N ASP A 11 -12.50 -4.79 -2.68
CA ASP A 11 -13.32 -4.68 -3.89
C ASP A 11 -12.46 -4.72 -5.18
N TYR A 12 -11.18 -4.35 -5.09
CA TYR A 12 -10.20 -4.41 -6.19
C TYR A 12 -9.33 -5.67 -6.20
N VAL A 13 -9.31 -6.49 -5.14
CA VAL A 13 -8.53 -7.74 -5.15
C VAL A 13 -9.22 -8.77 -6.07
N ARG A 14 -8.63 -9.03 -7.24
CA ARG A 14 -9.20 -9.92 -8.28
C ARG A 14 -8.58 -11.32 -8.35
N TYR A 15 -7.91 -11.80 -7.31
CA TYR A 15 -7.22 -13.12 -7.34
C TYR A 15 -8.14 -14.28 -7.74
N PHE A 16 -9.34 -14.38 -7.16
CA PHE A 16 -10.28 -15.46 -7.52
C PHE A 16 -10.85 -15.30 -8.93
N ALA A 17 -11.14 -14.07 -9.35
CA ALA A 17 -11.65 -13.79 -10.69
C ALA A 17 -10.60 -14.06 -11.78
N TYR A 18 -9.32 -13.81 -11.49
CA TYR A 18 -8.21 -14.13 -12.38
C TYR A 18 -8.20 -15.61 -12.77
N HIS A 19 -8.57 -16.50 -11.84
CA HIS A 19 -8.59 -17.94 -12.07
C HIS A 19 -9.86 -18.48 -12.76
N ILE A 20 -10.75 -17.61 -13.22
CA ILE A 20 -11.80 -18.00 -14.17
C ILE A 20 -11.19 -18.35 -15.52
N ASP A 21 -10.18 -17.58 -15.94
CA ASP A 21 -9.54 -17.69 -17.26
C ASP A 21 -8.10 -18.23 -17.20
N HIS A 22 -7.54 -18.43 -16.00
CA HIS A 22 -6.13 -18.83 -15.81
C HIS A 22 -5.98 -19.96 -14.78
N ASP A 23 -5.10 -20.91 -15.07
CA ASP A 23 -4.77 -21.99 -14.15
C ASP A 23 -4.16 -21.48 -12.83
N PHE A 24 -4.32 -22.28 -11.78
CA PHE A 24 -3.68 -22.02 -10.49
C PHE A 24 -2.17 -22.20 -10.57
N PRO A 25 -1.38 -21.37 -9.86
CA PRO A 25 0.07 -21.51 -9.81
C PRO A 25 0.46 -22.86 -9.22
N GLN A 26 1.42 -23.54 -9.84
CA GLN A 26 1.84 -24.88 -9.41
C GLN A 26 2.93 -24.81 -8.34
N LYS A 27 3.69 -23.69 -8.31
CA LYS A 27 4.79 -23.51 -7.36
C LYS A 27 4.54 -22.36 -6.38
N PRO A 28 5.04 -22.46 -5.13
CA PRO A 28 4.88 -21.39 -4.14
C PRO A 28 5.41 -20.02 -4.58
N HIS A 29 6.48 -19.97 -5.37
CA HIS A 29 7.03 -18.70 -5.84
C HIS A 29 6.14 -18.01 -6.87
N GLU A 30 5.56 -18.77 -7.82
CA GLU A 30 4.59 -18.27 -8.81
C GLU A 30 3.36 -17.70 -8.11
N LYS A 31 2.87 -18.40 -7.07
CA LYS A 31 1.77 -17.92 -6.24
C LYS A 31 2.10 -16.60 -5.56
N ARG A 32 3.30 -16.46 -4.98
CA ARG A 32 3.72 -15.19 -4.35
C ARG A 32 3.78 -14.05 -5.36
N VAL A 33 4.39 -14.28 -6.53
CA VAL A 33 4.45 -13.28 -7.61
C VAL A 33 3.06 -12.84 -8.05
N LEU A 34 2.14 -13.79 -8.27
CA LEU A 34 0.77 -13.46 -8.66
C LEU A 34 0.03 -12.66 -7.58
N ILE A 35 0.11 -13.09 -6.32
CA ILE A 35 -0.52 -12.36 -5.20
C ILE A 35 0.07 -10.95 -5.09
N SER A 36 1.40 -10.80 -5.16
CA SER A 36 2.06 -9.50 -5.12
C SER A 36 1.57 -8.58 -6.23
N ARG A 37 1.44 -9.09 -7.46
CA ARG A 37 0.91 -8.32 -8.60
C ARG A 37 -0.55 -7.89 -8.35
N VAL A 38 -1.41 -8.81 -7.95
CA VAL A 38 -2.83 -8.50 -7.66
C VAL A 38 -2.97 -7.47 -6.55
N VAL A 39 -2.14 -7.56 -5.51
CA VAL A 39 -2.14 -6.59 -4.41
C VAL A 39 -1.67 -5.21 -4.89
N ALA A 40 -0.62 -5.14 -5.72
CA ALA A 40 -0.13 -3.89 -6.29
C ALA A 40 -1.20 -3.23 -7.19
N GLU A 41 -1.78 -3.98 -8.12
CA GLU A 41 -2.87 -3.51 -8.99
C GLU A 41 -4.09 -3.01 -8.20
N ALA A 42 -4.43 -3.71 -7.11
CA ALA A 42 -5.52 -3.29 -6.22
C ALA A 42 -5.20 -1.97 -5.52
N TRP A 43 -3.95 -1.73 -5.13
CA TRP A 43 -3.53 -0.44 -4.57
C TRP A 43 -3.57 0.70 -5.57
N ASP A 44 -3.04 0.47 -6.77
CA ASP A 44 -3.01 1.47 -7.84
C ASP A 44 -4.42 1.88 -8.28
N SER A 45 -5.40 0.98 -8.10
CA SER A 45 -6.81 1.25 -8.41
C SER A 45 -7.52 2.13 -7.38
N ILE A 46 -6.96 2.33 -6.18
CA ILE A 46 -7.56 3.17 -5.14
C ILE A 46 -7.05 4.60 -5.27
N SER A 47 -7.95 5.54 -5.52
CA SER A 47 -7.57 6.96 -5.57
C SER A 47 -7.00 7.45 -4.24
N ALA A 48 -5.99 8.33 -4.29
CA ALA A 48 -5.43 8.98 -3.11
C ALA A 48 -6.52 9.68 -2.26
N ALA A 49 -7.54 10.24 -2.90
CA ALA A 49 -8.68 10.86 -2.21
C ALA A 49 -9.47 9.85 -1.35
N THR A 50 -9.66 8.63 -1.85
CA THR A 50 -10.32 7.54 -1.08
C THR A 50 -9.49 7.15 0.13
N ILE A 51 -8.17 7.05 -0.03
CA ILE A 51 -7.23 6.75 1.06
C ILE A 51 -7.31 7.84 2.13
N CYS A 52 -7.16 9.11 1.74
CA CYS A 52 -7.23 10.25 2.67
C CYS A 52 -8.57 10.34 3.39
N LYS A 53 -9.69 10.14 2.69
CA LYS A 53 -11.03 10.11 3.31
C LYS A 53 -11.17 8.96 4.31
N GLY A 54 -10.60 7.79 4.00
CA GLY A 54 -10.62 6.64 4.91
C GLY A 54 -9.93 6.96 6.23
N PHE A 55 -8.70 7.47 6.16
CA PHE A 55 -7.92 7.90 7.32
C PHE A 55 -8.62 9.00 8.13
N ALA A 56 -9.12 10.04 7.47
CA ALA A 56 -9.85 11.13 8.12
C ALA A 56 -11.11 10.62 8.86
N LYS A 57 -11.89 9.72 8.24
CA LYS A 57 -13.12 9.16 8.84
C LYS A 57 -12.83 8.37 10.11
N CYS A 58 -11.68 7.73 10.20
CA CYS A 58 -11.30 6.94 11.37
C CYS A 58 -10.59 7.77 12.45
N GLY A 59 -10.47 9.08 12.27
CA GLY A 59 -9.70 9.95 13.17
C GLY A 59 -8.20 9.64 13.16
N ILE A 60 -7.73 8.84 12.19
CA ILE A 60 -6.33 8.49 12.02
C ILE A 60 -5.74 9.54 11.09
N LEU A 61 -5.30 10.66 11.66
CA LEU A 61 -4.55 11.65 10.91
C LEU A 61 -3.16 11.07 10.61
N PRO A 62 -2.65 11.18 9.37
CA PRO A 62 -1.26 10.83 9.09
C PRO A 62 -0.34 11.60 10.04
N THR A 63 0.34 10.90 10.94
CA THR A 63 1.34 11.50 11.83
C THR A 63 2.67 11.52 11.09
N GLY A 64 3.12 12.72 10.73
CA GLY A 64 4.42 12.94 10.10
C GLY A 64 4.64 14.43 9.83
N PRO A 65 5.80 14.82 9.30
CA PRO A 65 6.14 16.22 9.11
C PRO A 65 5.11 16.91 8.20
N ARG A 66 4.71 18.12 8.60
CA ARG A 66 3.73 18.91 7.87
C ARG A 66 4.34 20.25 7.49
N ASP A 67 3.93 20.76 6.34
CA ASP A 67 4.27 22.12 5.97
C ASP A 67 3.40 23.14 6.71
N GLU A 68 3.67 24.42 6.47
CA GLU A 68 2.95 25.56 7.07
C GLU A 68 1.43 25.56 6.76
N HIS A 69 0.98 24.75 5.80
CA HIS A 69 -0.42 24.60 5.40
C HIS A 69 -1.04 23.30 5.94
N ASP A 70 -0.40 22.67 6.94
CA ASP A 70 -0.80 21.40 7.57
C ASP A 70 -0.85 20.21 6.58
N ARG A 71 -0.16 20.31 5.43
CA ARG A 71 -0.10 19.20 4.46
C ARG A 71 1.04 18.27 4.82
N PHE A 72 0.78 16.97 4.76
CA PHE A 72 1.83 15.96 4.92
C PHE A 72 2.92 16.17 3.88
N ARG A 73 4.15 16.37 4.34
CA ARG A 73 5.31 16.62 3.48
C ARG A 73 6.49 15.84 4.06
N VAL A 74 6.98 14.86 3.32
CA VAL A 74 8.23 14.18 3.67
C VAL A 74 9.38 15.10 3.26
N PRO A 75 10.35 15.40 4.15
CA PRO A 75 11.57 16.07 3.73
C PRO A 75 12.20 15.29 2.58
N GLU A 76 12.76 15.98 1.58
CA GLU A 76 13.58 15.31 0.58
C GLU A 76 14.68 14.56 1.34
N VAL A 77 14.71 13.24 1.19
CA VAL A 77 15.80 12.44 1.75
C VAL A 77 17.01 12.82 0.91
N VAL A 78 17.85 13.71 1.44
CA VAL A 78 19.23 13.79 0.96
C VAL A 78 19.80 12.39 1.10
N ASP A 79 20.46 11.89 0.06
CA ASP A 79 21.17 10.60 0.05
C ASP A 79 22.33 10.63 1.07
N GLU A 80 22.03 10.82 2.36
CA GLU A 80 22.96 10.55 3.43
C GLU A 80 22.94 9.05 3.63
N GLU A 81 24.02 8.43 3.15
CA GLU A 81 24.35 7.02 3.27
C GLU A 81 23.97 6.52 4.67
N ALA A 82 23.05 5.54 4.71
CA ALA A 82 22.50 5.03 5.95
C ALA A 82 23.64 4.62 6.90
N PRO A 83 23.62 5.02 8.18
CA PRO A 83 24.73 4.75 9.08
C PRO A 83 24.93 3.24 9.22
N VAL A 84 26.14 2.78 8.89
CA VAL A 84 26.56 1.40 9.09
C VAL A 84 26.61 1.16 10.59
N LEU A 85 25.73 0.29 11.09
CA LEU A 85 25.78 -0.17 12.47
C LEU A 85 26.97 -1.13 12.60
N GLU A 86 28.01 -0.72 13.33
CA GLU A 86 29.09 -1.63 13.71
C GLU A 86 28.59 -2.54 14.85
N ASP A 87 28.55 -3.84 14.59
CA ASP A 87 28.28 -4.85 15.62
C ASP A 87 29.39 -4.82 16.67
N SER A 88 29.04 -4.46 17.90
CA SER A 88 29.95 -4.47 19.07
C SER A 88 30.03 -5.84 19.73
#